data_AF-A0A3P7ELH3-F1
#
_entry.id   AF-A0A3P7ELH3-F1
#
_cell.length_a   1.000
_cell.length_b   1.000
_cell.length_c   1.000
_cell.angle_alpha   90.00
_cell.angle_beta   90.00
_cell.angle_gamma   90.00
#
_symmetry.space_group_name_H-M   'P 1'
#
loop_
_entity.id
_entity.type
_entity.pdbx_description
1 polymer ?
#
loop_
_entity_poly.entity_id
_entity_poly.type
_entity_poly.pdbx_seq_one_letter_code
_entity_poly.pdbx_strand_id
1 'polypeptide(L)'
;MRFVYCAIAICYILNDFSAINMKSVLKFIQRCVNFDGGIGQAPFLESHGGSTFCAIAALAMAGHLWDESVLTHKQIERLVKWALWKQDEGFHGRANKPDDSCYAFWIGGTLKILDAYMFVDKERLRSFIYSTQDRELGGFGKFNDVVPGMLKYSL
;
A
#
# COMPACT_ATOMS: atom_id res chain seq x y z
N MET A 1 -6.17 -10.07 1.43
CA MET A 1 -6.13 -8.73 0.79
C MET A 1 -5.44 -8.74 -0.57
N ARG A 2 -4.18 -9.19 -0.68
CA ARG A 2 -3.46 -9.22 -1.99
C ARG A 2 -4.24 -9.89 -3.14
N PHE A 3 -4.84 -11.05 -2.92
CA PHE A 3 -5.66 -11.72 -3.96
C PHE A 3 -6.92 -10.95 -4.34
N VAL A 4 -7.53 -10.21 -3.39
CA VAL A 4 -8.66 -9.31 -3.68
C VAL A 4 -8.20 -8.22 -4.64
N TYR A 5 -7.06 -7.59 -4.37
CA TYR A 5 -6.49 -6.60 -5.27
C TYR A 5 -6.20 -7.17 -6.66
N CYS A 6 -5.56 -8.35 -6.75
CA CYS A 6 -5.29 -8.98 -8.05
C CYS A 6 -6.58 -9.26 -8.84
N ALA A 7 -7.60 -9.84 -8.20
CA ALA A 7 -8.87 -10.13 -8.85
C ALA A 7 -9.56 -8.85 -9.36
N ILE A 8 -9.62 -7.81 -8.52
CA ILE A 8 -10.22 -6.53 -8.88
C ILE A 8 -9.41 -5.82 -9.98
N ALA A 9 -8.08 -5.88 -9.95
CA ALA A 9 -7.23 -5.34 -11.00
C ALA A 9 -7.47 -6.02 -12.36
N ILE A 10 -7.61 -7.35 -12.37
CA ILE A 10 -7.94 -8.11 -13.58
C ILE A 10 -9.32 -7.69 -14.12
N CYS A 11 -10.33 -7.62 -13.25
CA CYS A 11 -11.67 -7.17 -13.63
C CYS A 11 -11.67 -5.73 -14.18
N TYR A 12 -10.90 -4.83 -13.57
CA TYR A 12 -10.76 -3.46 -14.04
C TYR A 12 -10.11 -3.39 -15.42
N ILE A 13 -9.04 -4.15 -15.66
CA ILE A 13 -8.36 -4.22 -16.97
C ILE A 13 -9.28 -4.80 -18.05
N LEU A 14 -10.05 -5.85 -17.72
CA LEU A 14 -11.00 -6.48 -18.64
C LEU A 14 -12.34 -5.74 -18.76
N ASN A 15 -12.54 -4.69 -17.95
CA ASN A 15 -13.81 -3.96 -17.82
C ASN A 15 -15.01 -4.89 -17.55
N ASP A 16 -14.81 -5.92 -16.73
CA ASP A 16 -15.83 -6.92 -16.40
C ASP A 16 -15.72 -7.36 -14.94
N PHE A 17 -16.74 -7.01 -14.15
CA PHE A 17 -16.89 -7.39 -12.74
C PHE A 17 -17.95 -8.47 -12.52
N SER A 18 -18.58 -8.98 -13.58
CA SER A 18 -19.69 -9.94 -13.50
C SER A 18 -19.29 -11.27 -12.84
N ALA A 19 -18.01 -11.66 -12.96
CA ALA A 19 -17.46 -12.86 -12.37
C ALA A 19 -17.18 -12.75 -10.85
N ILE A 20 -17.21 -11.54 -10.28
CA ILE A 20 -16.86 -11.30 -8.87
C ILE A 20 -18.10 -11.02 -8.03
N ASN A 21 -18.21 -11.69 -6.88
CA ASN A 21 -19.16 -11.33 -5.85
C ASN A 21 -18.70 -10.06 -5.11
N MET A 22 -19.04 -8.90 -5.67
CA MET A 22 -18.63 -7.59 -5.15
C MET A 22 -19.07 -7.38 -3.70
N LYS A 23 -20.30 -7.75 -3.34
CA LYS A 23 -20.81 -7.62 -1.96
C LYS A 23 -19.91 -8.33 -0.94
N SER A 24 -19.41 -9.51 -1.28
CA SER A 24 -18.51 -10.27 -0.41
C SER A 24 -17.12 -9.65 -0.33
N VAL A 25 -16.61 -9.13 -1.45
CA VAL A 25 -15.33 -8.39 -1.50
C VAL A 25 -15.38 -7.14 -0.61
N LEU A 26 -16.40 -6.29 -0.78
CA LEU A 26 -16.55 -5.06 -0.01
C LEU A 26 -16.66 -5.35 1.49
N LYS A 27 -17.49 -6.34 1.87
CA LYS A 27 -17.63 -6.78 3.28
C LYS A 27 -16.33 -7.35 3.83
N PHE A 28 -15.55 -8.07 3.02
CA PHE A 28 -14.23 -8.56 3.45
C PHE A 28 -13.27 -7.40 3.71
N ILE A 29 -13.18 -6.42 2.82
CA ILE A 29 -12.32 -5.25 2.99
C ILE A 29 -12.72 -4.47 4.25
N GLN A 30 -14.02 -4.22 4.44
CA GLN A 30 -14.54 -3.54 5.62
C GLN A 30 -14.11 -4.21 6.94
N ARG A 31 -14.12 -5.55 6.98
CA ARG A 31 -13.69 -6.33 8.16
C ARG A 31 -12.17 -6.34 8.40
N CYS A 32 -11.37 -5.91 7.43
CA CYS A 32 -9.91 -5.84 7.54
C CYS A 32 -9.42 -4.48 8.07
N VAL A 33 -10.31 -3.50 8.21
CA VAL A 33 -9.98 -2.17 8.77
C VAL A 33 -9.78 -2.29 10.27
N ASN A 34 -8.66 -1.78 10.77
CA ASN A 34 -8.28 -1.89 12.18
C ASN A 34 -8.51 -0.60 12.96
N PHE A 35 -8.44 -0.72 14.28
CA PHE A 35 -8.63 0.39 15.20
C PHE A 35 -7.55 1.48 15.09
N ASP A 36 -6.37 1.18 14.54
CA ASP A 36 -5.30 2.16 14.32
C ASP A 36 -5.50 2.98 13.04
N GLY A 37 -6.53 2.66 12.24
CA GLY A 37 -6.83 3.31 10.96
C GLY A 37 -6.21 2.61 9.75
N GLY A 38 -5.28 1.66 9.94
CA GLY A 38 -4.71 0.87 8.86
C GLY A 38 -5.58 -0.33 8.47
N ILE A 39 -5.12 -1.09 7.47
CA ILE A 39 -5.82 -2.28 6.97
C ILE A 39 -4.91 -3.50 6.99
N GLY A 40 -5.41 -4.60 7.55
CA GLY A 40 -4.70 -5.88 7.62
C GLY A 40 -4.87 -6.75 6.37
N GLN A 41 -4.05 -7.81 6.27
CA GLN A 41 -4.16 -8.79 5.18
C GLN A 41 -5.48 -9.59 5.22
N ALA A 42 -6.03 -9.78 6.42
CA ALA A 42 -7.30 -10.43 6.72
C ALA A 42 -7.88 -9.82 8.02
N PRO A 43 -9.14 -10.10 8.38
CA PRO A 43 -9.74 -9.59 9.61
C PRO A 43 -8.91 -9.96 10.85
N PHE A 44 -8.80 -9.03 11.78
CA PHE A 44 -8.06 -9.18 13.04
C PHE A 44 -6.52 -9.32 12.91
N LEU A 45 -5.97 -9.15 11.71
CA LEU A 45 -4.53 -9.12 11.50
C LEU A 45 -3.98 -7.68 11.55
N GLU A 46 -2.72 -7.55 11.95
CA GLU A 46 -2.00 -6.28 12.03
C GLU A 46 -2.10 -5.46 10.73
N SER A 47 -2.30 -4.15 10.87
CA SER A 47 -2.28 -3.19 9.77
C SER A 47 -0.93 -3.18 9.06
N HIS A 48 -0.95 -3.20 7.73
CA HIS A 48 0.28 -3.34 6.94
C HIS A 48 0.21 -2.56 5.63
N GLY A 49 1.24 -1.77 5.32
CA GLY A 49 1.26 -0.86 4.17
C GLY A 49 0.86 -1.50 2.83
N GLY A 50 1.39 -2.68 2.53
CA GLY A 50 1.00 -3.43 1.32
C GLY A 50 -0.47 -3.88 1.31
N SER A 51 -1.04 -4.25 2.46
CA SER A 51 -2.45 -4.63 2.56
C SER A 51 -3.36 -3.41 2.44
N THR A 52 -2.96 -2.30 3.08
CA THR A 52 -3.63 -1.00 2.94
C THR A 52 -3.68 -0.57 1.48
N PHE A 53 -2.55 -0.57 0.77
CA PHE A 53 -2.55 -0.26 -0.66
C PHE A 53 -3.48 -1.16 -1.46
N CYS A 54 -3.39 -2.48 -1.27
CA CYS A 54 -4.22 -3.43 -1.99
C CYS A 54 -5.73 -3.15 -1.77
N ALA A 55 -6.13 -2.86 -0.54
CA ALA A 55 -7.52 -2.52 -0.23
C ALA A 55 -7.95 -1.21 -0.89
N ILE A 56 -7.19 -0.13 -0.70
CA ILE A 56 -7.53 1.21 -1.21
C ILE A 56 -7.54 1.23 -2.74
N ALA A 57 -6.54 0.63 -3.39
CA ALA A 57 -6.51 0.53 -4.85
C ALA A 57 -7.65 -0.33 -5.39
N ALA A 58 -8.01 -1.44 -4.71
CA ALA A 58 -9.16 -2.25 -5.11
C ALA A 58 -10.47 -1.46 -4.99
N LEU A 59 -10.69 -0.73 -3.91
CA LEU A 59 -11.87 0.12 -3.75
C LEU A 59 -11.93 1.23 -4.79
N ALA A 60 -10.80 1.86 -5.11
CA ALA A 60 -10.72 2.90 -6.13
C ALA A 60 -11.08 2.36 -7.52
N MET A 61 -10.48 1.25 -7.94
CA MET A 61 -10.77 0.61 -9.23
C MET A 61 -12.22 0.11 -9.33
N ALA A 62 -12.78 -0.36 -8.22
CA ALA A 62 -14.17 -0.82 -8.17
C ALA A 62 -15.20 0.30 -7.98
N GLY A 63 -14.78 1.56 -7.85
CA GLY A 63 -15.70 2.70 -7.65
C GLY A 63 -16.33 2.81 -6.26
N HIS A 64 -15.79 2.13 -5.25
CA HIS A 64 -16.34 2.03 -3.89
C HIS A 64 -15.46 2.70 -2.81
N LEU A 65 -14.52 3.55 -3.22
CA LEU A 65 -13.61 4.21 -2.27
C LEU A 65 -14.28 5.39 -1.54
N TRP A 66 -15.11 6.17 -2.25
CA TRP A 66 -15.65 7.45 -1.78
C TRP A 66 -17.18 7.45 -1.60
N ASP A 67 -17.84 6.31 -1.79
CA ASP A 67 -19.30 6.17 -1.69
C ASP A 67 -19.79 5.82 -0.28
N GLU A 68 -18.88 5.78 0.69
CA GLU A 68 -19.10 5.36 2.08
C GLU A 68 -19.62 3.94 2.29
N SER A 69 -19.67 3.11 1.24
CA SER A 69 -20.15 1.72 1.33
C SER A 69 -19.20 0.82 2.13
N VAL A 70 -17.91 1.17 2.16
CA VAL A 70 -16.85 0.41 2.86
C VAL A 70 -16.17 1.25 3.93
N LEU A 71 -15.72 2.46 3.57
CA LEU A 71 -15.03 3.40 4.45
C LEU A 71 -15.81 4.71 4.52
N THR A 72 -16.20 5.10 5.72
CA THR A 72 -16.69 6.46 5.99
C THR A 72 -15.59 7.50 5.77
N HIS A 73 -15.97 8.76 5.52
CA HIS A 73 -14.99 9.85 5.42
C HIS A 73 -14.02 9.91 6.61
N LYS A 74 -14.55 9.75 7.84
CA LYS A 74 -13.75 9.70 9.07
C LYS A 74 -12.76 8.53 9.12
N GLN A 75 -13.10 7.39 8.54
CA GLN A 75 -12.16 6.27 8.43
C GLN A 75 -11.05 6.57 7.43
N ILE A 76 -11.37 7.25 6.31
CA ILE A 76 -10.37 7.69 5.34
C ILE A 76 -9.39 8.68 5.98
N GLU A 77 -9.87 9.69 6.72
CA GLU A 77 -9.00 10.63 7.45
C GLU A 77 -8.04 9.92 8.41
N ARG A 78 -8.55 8.93 9.17
CA ARG A 78 -7.72 8.12 10.08
C ARG A 78 -6.69 7.30 9.33
N LEU A 79 -7.05 6.77 8.16
CA LEU A 79 -6.15 5.98 7.32
C LEU A 79 -5.06 6.85 6.68
N VAL A 80 -5.39 8.07 6.25
CA VAL A 80 -4.41 9.07 5.82
C VAL A 80 -3.43 9.37 6.95
N LYS A 81 -3.92 9.66 8.16
CA LYS A 81 -3.07 9.91 9.33
C LYS A 81 -2.16 8.72 9.64
N TRP A 82 -2.71 7.50 9.62
CA TRP A 82 -1.96 6.27 9.84
C TRP A 82 -0.83 6.10 8.80
N ALA A 83 -1.12 6.37 7.53
CA ALA A 83 -0.16 6.26 6.43
C ALA A 83 0.94 7.33 6.52
N LEU A 84 0.59 8.58 6.85
CA LEU A 84 1.59 9.64 7.06
C LEU A 84 2.51 9.34 8.23
N TRP A 85 2.00 8.74 9.31
CA TRP A 85 2.82 8.27 10.43
C TRP A 85 3.75 7.10 10.08
N LYS A 86 3.67 6.54 8.87
CA LYS A 86 4.66 5.56 8.40
C LYS A 86 5.91 6.22 7.81
N GLN A 87 5.93 7.54 7.66
CA GLN A 87 7.10 8.24 7.14
C GLN A 87 8.14 8.46 8.25
N ASP A 88 9.35 7.99 8.01
CA ASP A 88 10.56 8.44 8.71
C ASP A 88 11.54 9.00 7.67
N GLU A 89 12.63 8.31 7.32
CA GLU A 89 13.47 8.67 6.17
C GLU A 89 12.79 8.29 4.83
N GLY A 90 12.28 7.07 4.78
CA GLY A 90 11.40 6.55 3.75
C GLY A 90 10.03 6.23 4.32
N PHE A 91 9.55 5.02 4.06
CA PHE A 91 8.33 4.51 4.68
C PHE A 91 8.56 3.10 5.24
N HIS A 92 7.89 2.79 6.34
CA HIS A 92 7.83 1.44 6.89
C HIS A 92 6.42 0.87 6.84
N GLY A 93 6.31 -0.43 6.58
CA GLY A 93 5.00 -1.09 6.42
C GLY A 93 4.18 -1.23 7.68
N ARG A 94 4.83 -1.23 8.85
CA ARG A 94 4.24 -1.50 10.17
C ARG A 94 4.92 -0.66 11.22
N ALA A 95 4.19 -0.30 12.28
CA ALA A 95 4.75 0.48 13.37
C ALA A 95 6.02 -0.16 13.95
N ASN A 96 7.01 0.66 14.29
CA ASN A 96 8.27 0.23 14.90
C ASN A 96 9.07 -0.77 14.04
N LYS A 97 8.95 -0.68 12.72
CA LYS A 97 9.80 -1.39 11.76
C LYS A 97 10.65 -0.40 10.98
N PRO A 98 11.85 -0.81 10.53
CA PRO A 98 12.69 0.05 9.70
C PRO A 98 11.99 0.34 8.38
N ASP A 99 12.35 1.47 7.79
CA ASP A 99 11.92 1.83 6.46
C ASP A 99 12.42 0.83 5.40
N ASP A 100 11.64 0.69 4.35
CA ASP A 100 11.90 -0.19 3.22
C ASP A 100 11.44 0.50 1.94
N SER A 101 12.34 0.57 0.95
CA SER A 101 12.15 1.29 -0.30
C SER A 101 10.84 0.93 -1.02
N CYS A 102 10.34 -0.31 -0.89
CA CYS A 102 9.10 -0.70 -1.54
C CYS A 102 7.87 0.01 -0.95
N TYR A 103 7.92 0.50 0.29
CA TYR A 103 6.81 1.27 0.87
C TYR A 103 6.70 2.69 0.33
N ALA A 104 7.71 3.20 -0.37
CA ALA A 104 7.53 4.39 -1.21
C ALA A 104 6.40 4.18 -2.22
N PHE A 105 6.30 2.98 -2.79
CA PHE A 105 5.18 2.59 -3.65
C PHE A 105 3.92 2.29 -2.83
N TRP A 106 3.99 1.39 -1.84
CA TRP A 106 2.77 0.96 -1.13
C TRP A 106 2.11 2.09 -0.34
N ILE A 107 2.85 2.80 0.51
CA ILE A 107 2.31 3.92 1.30
C ILE A 107 2.13 5.16 0.43
N GLY A 108 3.13 5.52 -0.37
CA GLY A 108 3.04 6.69 -1.26
C GLY A 108 1.90 6.57 -2.28
N GLY A 109 1.72 5.40 -2.89
CA GLY A 109 0.61 5.10 -3.78
C GLY A 109 -0.75 5.15 -3.07
N THR A 110 -0.82 4.66 -1.84
CA THR A 110 -2.04 4.79 -1.00
C THR A 110 -2.38 6.27 -0.78
N LEU A 111 -1.41 7.06 -0.33
CA LEU A 111 -1.59 8.51 -0.12
C LEU A 111 -1.94 9.24 -1.42
N LYS A 112 -1.42 8.79 -2.56
CA LYS A 112 -1.77 9.38 -3.87
C LYS A 112 -3.22 9.10 -4.27
N ILE A 113 -3.70 7.87 -4.07
CA ILE A 113 -5.10 7.49 -4.37
C ILE A 113 -6.07 8.25 -3.45
N LEU A 114 -5.67 8.52 -2.21
CA LEU A 114 -6.47 9.25 -1.22
C LEU A 114 -6.33 10.78 -1.31
N ASP A 115 -5.69 11.29 -2.35
CA ASP A 115 -5.41 12.72 -2.55
C ASP A 115 -4.70 13.40 -1.34
N ALA A 116 -3.80 12.65 -0.69
CA ALA A 116 -3.06 13.09 0.49
C ALA A 116 -1.54 13.10 0.28
N TYR A 117 -1.06 12.83 -0.94
CA TYR A 117 0.38 12.79 -1.25
C TYR A 117 1.09 14.13 -1.06
N MET A 118 0.35 15.24 -1.06
CA MET A 118 0.90 16.57 -0.77
C MET A 118 1.48 16.73 0.64
N PHE A 119 1.08 15.87 1.59
CA PHE A 119 1.58 15.90 2.97
C PHE A 119 2.88 15.11 3.19
N VAL A 120 3.37 14.42 2.16
CA VAL A 120 4.61 13.62 2.23
C VAL A 120 5.84 14.52 2.15
N ASP A 121 6.84 14.28 3.00
CA ASP A 121 8.17 14.88 2.84
C ASP A 121 8.88 14.22 1.64
N LYS A 122 8.77 14.85 0.47
CA LYS A 122 9.26 14.30 -0.80
C LYS A 122 10.79 14.29 -0.89
N GLU A 123 11.46 15.28 -0.30
CA GLU A 123 12.92 15.37 -0.39
C GLU A 123 13.60 14.31 0.48
N ARG A 124 13.07 14.08 1.68
CA ARG A 124 13.54 13.01 2.56
C ARG A 124 13.29 11.64 1.94
N LEU A 125 12.07 11.39 1.44
CA LEU A 125 11.73 10.15 0.74
C LEU A 125 12.63 9.91 -0.47
N ARG A 126 12.88 10.95 -1.28
CA ARG A 126 13.77 10.88 -2.44
C ARG A 126 15.19 10.52 -2.01
N SER A 127 15.71 11.17 -0.97
CA SER A 127 17.06 10.94 -0.44
C SER A 127 17.22 9.49 0.06
N PHE A 128 16.23 8.97 0.78
CA PHE A 128 16.19 7.57 1.21
C PHE A 128 16.17 6.59 0.03
N ILE A 129 15.32 6.81 -0.98
CA ILE A 129 15.28 5.91 -2.15
C ILE A 129 16.64 5.89 -2.86
N TYR A 130 17.28 7.04 -3.06
CA TYR A 130 18.61 7.11 -3.65
C TYR A 130 19.68 6.41 -2.82
N SER A 131 19.58 6.43 -1.49
CA SER A 131 20.55 5.72 -0.63
C SER A 131 20.44 4.19 -0.77
N THR A 132 19.28 3.67 -1.20
CA THR A 132 19.10 2.25 -1.49
C THR A 132 19.55 1.81 -2.89
N GLN A 133 20.07 2.73 -3.72
CA GLN A 133 20.53 2.40 -5.06
C GLN A 133 21.87 1.65 -5.02
N ASP A 134 21.95 0.52 -5.72
CA ASP A 134 23.22 -0.18 -5.91
C ASP A 134 24.10 0.60 -6.90
N ARG A 135 25.33 0.90 -6.50
CA ARG A 135 26.25 1.74 -7.29
C ARG A 135 26.94 0.99 -8.42
N GLU A 136 27.03 -0.33 -8.33
CA GLU A 136 27.81 -1.17 -9.26
C GLU A 136 26.89 -1.88 -10.26
N LEU A 137 25.79 -2.46 -9.77
CA LEU A 137 24.85 -3.25 -10.55
C LEU A 137 23.59 -2.48 -10.95
N GLY A 138 23.33 -1.34 -10.30
CA GLY A 138 22.09 -0.59 -10.45
C GLY A 138 20.89 -1.26 -9.78
N GLY A 139 19.71 -0.65 -9.91
CA GLY A 139 18.51 -1.07 -9.19
C GLY A 139 18.45 -0.54 -7.75
N PHE A 140 17.38 -0.89 -7.04
CA PHE A 140 17.10 -0.40 -5.68
C PHE A 140 16.95 -1.58 -4.72
N GLY A 141 17.76 -1.60 -3.67
CA GLY A 141 17.68 -2.54 -2.57
C GLY A 141 16.57 -2.15 -1.60
N LYS A 142 16.33 -3.02 -0.61
CA LYS A 142 15.32 -2.80 0.43
C LYS A 142 15.69 -1.62 1.36
N PHE A 143 16.95 -1.56 1.74
CA PHE A 143 17.60 -0.54 2.55
C PHE A 143 19.06 -0.44 2.08
N ASN A 144 19.84 0.48 2.65
CA ASN A 144 21.25 0.68 2.29
C ASN A 144 22.05 -0.63 2.43
N ASP A 145 23.06 -0.80 1.58
CA ASP A 145 24.01 -1.93 1.60
C ASP A 145 23.38 -3.33 1.37
N VAL A 146 22.16 -3.40 0.84
CA VAL A 146 21.55 -4.64 0.36
C VAL A 146 21.60 -4.67 -1.16
N VAL A 147 22.36 -5.63 -1.71
CA VAL A 147 22.34 -5.91 -3.15
C VAL A 147 20.89 -6.21 -3.57
N PRO A 148 20.31 -5.47 -4.54
CA PRO A 148 18.98 -5.76 -5.07
C PRO A 148 18.89 -7.23 -5.43
N GLY A 149 17.77 -7.88 -5.08
CA GLY A 149 17.63 -9.34 -5.13
C GLY A 149 18.23 -9.96 -6.39
N MET A 150 19.48 -10.42 -6.28
CA MET A 150 20.18 -11.02 -7.39
C MET A 150 19.44 -12.30 -7.73
N LEU A 151 18.93 -12.39 -8.96
CA LEU A 151 18.84 -13.68 -9.63
C LEU A 151 20.27 -14.22 -9.62
N LYS A 152 20.57 -15.11 -8.66
CA LYS A 152 21.84 -15.82 -8.62
C LYS A 152 21.91 -16.61 -9.93
N TYR A 153 22.54 -16.04 -10.94
CA TYR A 153 23.07 -16.80 -12.05
C TYR A 153 24.21 -17.63 -11.47
N SER A 154 23.88 -18.81 -10.95
CA SER A 154 24.87 -19.88 -10.84
C SER A 154 25.22 -20.28 -12.28
N LEU A 155 26.37 -19.80 -12.76
CA LEU A 155 27.11 -20.43 -13.84
C LEU A 155 28.16 -21.36 -13.22
#